data_AF-A0A918WDD8-F1
#
_entry.id   AF-A0A918WDD8-F1
#
_cell.length_a   1.000
_cell.length_b   1.000
_cell.length_c   1.000
_cell.angle_alpha   90.00
_cell.angle_beta   90.00
_cell.angle_gamma   90.00
#
_symmetry.space_group_name_H-M   'P 1'
#
loop_
_entity.id
_entity.type
_entity.pdbx_description
1 polymer ?
#
loop_
_entity_poly.entity_id
_entity_poly.type
_entity_poly.pdbx_seq_one_letter_code
_entity_poly.pdbx_strand_id
1 'polypeptide(L)'
;MPLAAPPAGSPADPGRPALPAQPGPPAAETTAAAAAEGTGTAVPTREGDAPSFDVAADREQWRYRPRRAFWRSRILWAVVVVVALLVCALAILAMVREETGTEGFLVGLGLAVLPVPLLLTAFRWLDRVEPGPWRNLLFAFAWGAFAAALIAILTNTFAIRWIATATADPDSADALGATLVAPVVEESAKAAAILLLFLFRRRDFRSLVDGVVIAGFTAAGFAFTENILYLGNAFGEDQDLGGGLDATVGTFVARAVMSPFAHPLFTVCTGVGFGLAAVAPRGKRLRRVLLPLAGLLLAMVVHGLWNGSVAFGGPLGFLAMYGIIMVPAFGLLTWLAIWSRQRELRTIAAALPEYAAAGWLSPEEPLALSSMGARRAARAAARRAYGKTGARAVGEYESFATTLAFLRERARRGTVPVPDFAAREQELLHHLWQRRPVASPALSYAARSTGRVWVPPQYLDYAGYNPYKG
;
A
#
# COMPACT_ATOMS: atom_id res chain seq x y z
N MET A 1 -32.05 -42.37 -56.15
CA MET A 1 -30.70 -42.70 -56.67
C MET A 1 -30.77 -42.74 -58.20
N PRO A 2 -29.70 -42.44 -58.96
CA PRO A 2 -28.36 -41.99 -58.55
C PRO A 2 -27.85 -40.70 -59.28
N LEU A 3 -26.61 -40.31 -58.95
CA LEU A 3 -25.58 -39.51 -59.68
C LEU A 3 -25.92 -38.48 -60.81
N ALA A 4 -25.49 -37.23 -60.55
CA ALA A 4 -24.50 -36.42 -61.31
C ALA A 4 -24.70 -35.87 -62.76
N ALA A 5 -24.82 -34.52 -62.84
CA ALA A 5 -24.20 -33.56 -63.80
C ALA A 5 -24.52 -33.62 -65.33
N PRO A 6 -24.18 -32.57 -66.13
CA PRO A 6 -24.09 -31.10 -65.90
C PRO A 6 -25.19 -30.34 -66.71
N PRO A 7 -25.11 -29.00 -66.96
CA PRO A 7 -24.49 -28.48 -68.22
C PRO A 7 -23.84 -27.07 -68.08
N ALA A 8 -23.69 -26.31 -69.18
CA ALA A 8 -22.80 -25.13 -69.30
C ALA A 8 -23.46 -23.82 -69.83
N GLY A 9 -22.77 -22.67 -69.66
CA GLY A 9 -22.56 -21.66 -70.73
C GLY A 9 -23.21 -20.24 -70.69
N SER A 10 -22.43 -19.22 -70.28
CA SER A 10 -22.38 -17.78 -70.74
C SER A 10 -23.66 -16.89 -70.80
N PRO A 11 -23.55 -15.54 -71.03
CA PRO A 11 -22.58 -14.48 -70.63
C PRO A 11 -23.26 -13.53 -69.58
N ALA A 12 -23.06 -12.20 -69.35
CA ALA A 12 -22.24 -11.04 -69.81
C ALA A 12 -22.01 -10.11 -68.56
N ASP A 13 -21.33 -8.95 -68.47
CA ASP A 13 -20.92 -7.78 -69.33
C ASP A 13 -22.06 -6.77 -69.67
N PRO A 14 -21.88 -5.41 -69.56
CA PRO A 14 -20.68 -4.63 -69.92
C PRO A 14 -20.07 -3.63 -68.90
N GLY A 15 -18.77 -3.32 -69.10
CA GLY A 15 -18.00 -2.26 -68.42
C GLY A 15 -17.88 -0.91 -69.18
N ARG A 16 -16.98 -0.02 -68.71
CA ARG A 16 -16.77 1.35 -69.25
C ARG A 16 -15.47 1.52 -70.07
N PRO A 17 -15.44 2.47 -71.06
CA PRO A 17 -14.23 2.95 -71.76
C PRO A 17 -13.52 4.10 -71.02
N ALA A 18 -12.35 4.64 -71.41
CA ALA A 18 -11.17 4.16 -72.17
C ALA A 18 -10.05 5.25 -72.08
N LEU A 19 -8.79 4.95 -72.47
CA LEU A 19 -7.66 5.91 -72.51
C LEU A 19 -6.70 5.68 -73.70
N PRO A 20 -6.32 6.75 -74.43
CA PRO A 20 -5.12 6.83 -75.29
C PRO A 20 -4.17 7.98 -74.84
N ALA A 21 -2.88 8.06 -75.19
CA ALA A 21 -1.89 7.11 -75.73
C ALA A 21 -0.45 7.66 -75.48
N GLN A 22 0.61 6.88 -75.77
CA GLN A 22 2.02 7.30 -75.66
C GLN A 22 2.51 8.12 -76.88
N PRO A 23 3.75 8.67 -76.84
CA PRO A 23 4.88 7.93 -77.45
C PRO A 23 6.14 7.84 -76.55
N GLY A 24 7.14 7.04 -76.97
CA GLY A 24 8.29 6.63 -76.16
C GLY A 24 9.70 7.10 -76.63
N PRO A 25 10.69 6.20 -76.80
CA PRO A 25 11.91 6.25 -75.98
C PRO A 25 13.24 6.35 -76.78
N PRO A 26 14.39 6.26 -76.10
CA PRO A 26 15.40 5.29 -76.53
C PRO A 26 16.05 4.45 -75.39
N ALA A 27 16.98 3.57 -75.80
CA ALA A 27 17.75 2.57 -75.03
C ALA A 27 18.34 3.07 -73.68
N ALA A 28 18.49 2.28 -72.60
CA ALA A 28 18.70 0.84 -72.36
C ALA A 28 20.18 0.40 -72.23
N GLU A 29 20.65 0.25 -70.97
CA GLU A 29 21.78 -0.59 -70.56
C GLU A 29 21.48 -1.30 -69.23
N THR A 30 21.72 -2.62 -69.19
CA THR A 30 22.53 -3.34 -68.18
C THR A 30 22.30 -3.00 -66.67
N THR A 31 21.81 -3.88 -65.78
CA THR A 31 21.55 -5.34 -65.87
C THR A 31 20.51 -5.86 -64.86
N ALA A 32 19.71 -6.84 -65.32
CA ALA A 32 19.27 -8.07 -64.63
C ALA A 32 18.97 -8.11 -63.11
N ALA A 33 17.67 -8.32 -62.83
CA ALA A 33 17.13 -9.38 -61.96
C ALA A 33 17.49 -9.45 -60.45
N ALA A 34 16.57 -8.91 -59.62
CA ALA A 34 16.12 -9.58 -58.40
C ALA A 34 14.65 -9.20 -58.12
N ALA A 35 13.73 -10.16 -58.20
CA ALA A 35 12.31 -9.96 -57.89
C ALA A 35 11.77 -11.14 -57.08
N ALA A 36 11.67 -10.99 -55.76
CA ALA A 36 10.80 -11.74 -54.85
C ALA A 36 10.83 -11.13 -53.44
N GLU A 37 9.66 -11.11 -52.80
CA GLU A 37 9.37 -11.27 -51.36
C GLU A 37 10.41 -10.84 -50.29
N GLY A 38 9.99 -10.03 -49.31
CA GLY A 38 10.84 -9.74 -48.14
C GLY A 38 10.25 -8.77 -47.12
N THR A 39 9.97 -9.29 -45.93
CA THR A 39 9.61 -8.60 -44.70
C THR A 39 10.35 -7.29 -44.38
N GLY A 40 9.58 -6.21 -44.13
CA GLY A 40 9.97 -5.10 -43.23
C GLY A 40 10.89 -4.03 -43.83
N THR A 41 10.42 -2.78 -43.84
CA THR A 41 11.30 -1.60 -44.01
C THR A 41 12.26 -1.52 -42.82
N ALA A 42 13.52 -1.89 -43.06
CA ALA A 42 14.55 -1.95 -42.03
C ALA A 42 14.80 -0.58 -41.36
N VAL A 43 15.23 -0.63 -40.10
CA VAL A 43 15.93 0.52 -39.48
C VAL A 43 17.21 0.75 -40.29
N PRO A 44 17.54 2.00 -40.69
CA PRO A 44 18.74 2.26 -41.48
C PRO A 44 19.98 1.77 -40.74
N THR A 45 20.83 1.02 -41.46
CA THR A 45 22.09 0.50 -40.93
C THR A 45 23.04 1.64 -40.57
N ARG A 46 23.64 1.56 -39.38
CA ARG A 46 24.62 2.55 -38.92
C ARG A 46 25.97 2.27 -39.58
N GLU A 47 26.20 2.91 -40.72
CA GLU A 47 27.55 3.09 -41.26
C GLU A 47 28.15 4.37 -40.67
N GLY A 48 29.28 4.24 -39.99
CA GLY A 48 30.02 5.35 -39.40
C GLY A 48 30.01 5.44 -37.88
N ASP A 49 31.03 6.15 -37.39
CA ASP A 49 31.19 6.48 -35.98
C ASP A 49 30.08 7.43 -35.48
N ALA A 50 30.09 7.76 -34.18
CA ALA A 50 28.97 8.47 -33.55
C ALA A 50 28.61 9.79 -34.29
N PRO A 51 27.30 10.09 -34.49
CA PRO A 51 26.89 11.28 -35.22
C PRO A 51 27.43 12.54 -34.54
N SER A 52 28.24 13.30 -35.28
CA SER A 52 28.65 14.64 -34.86
C SER A 52 27.43 15.54 -34.82
N PHE A 53 26.94 15.82 -33.61
CA PHE A 53 26.08 16.98 -33.38
C PHE A 53 27.01 18.19 -33.30
N ASP A 54 27.41 18.70 -34.46
CA ASP A 54 28.28 19.89 -34.59
C ASP A 54 27.78 21.00 -33.66
N VAL A 55 28.67 21.36 -32.71
CA VAL A 55 28.42 22.09 -31.46
C VAL A 55 26.96 22.53 -31.27
N ALA A 56 26.17 21.66 -30.61
CA ALA A 56 24.75 21.85 -30.37
C ALA A 56 24.41 23.31 -30.00
N ALA A 57 23.78 24.01 -30.95
CA ALA A 57 23.74 25.47 -31.01
C ALA A 57 23.45 26.11 -29.65
N ASP A 58 24.29 27.09 -29.30
CA ASP A 58 24.42 27.59 -27.93
C ASP A 58 23.05 27.99 -27.35
N ARG A 59 22.84 27.78 -26.05
CA ARG A 59 21.49 27.76 -25.44
C ARG A 59 20.72 29.07 -25.62
N GLU A 60 21.41 30.16 -25.90
CA GLU A 60 20.85 31.47 -26.20
C GLU A 60 20.17 31.55 -27.58
N GLN A 61 20.61 30.74 -28.55
CA GLN A 61 20.06 30.69 -29.91
C GLN A 61 18.72 29.94 -30.00
N TRP A 62 18.29 29.26 -28.92
CA TRP A 62 17.05 28.47 -28.86
C TRP A 62 15.79 29.36 -28.86
N ARG A 63 15.38 29.82 -30.06
CA ARG A 63 14.15 30.62 -30.26
C ARG A 63 12.87 29.91 -29.80
N TYR A 64 12.85 28.58 -29.74
CA TYR A 64 11.72 27.83 -29.18
C TYR A 64 11.84 27.63 -27.66
N ARG A 65 11.36 28.63 -26.90
CA ARG A 65 10.98 28.40 -25.49
C ARG A 65 9.57 27.80 -25.46
N PRO A 66 9.37 26.51 -25.10
CA PRO A 66 8.05 25.92 -25.04
C PRO A 66 7.21 26.63 -23.98
N ARG A 67 6.20 27.41 -24.41
CA ARG A 67 5.24 28.12 -23.55
C ARG A 67 4.41 27.12 -22.73
N ARG A 68 4.98 26.65 -21.62
CA ARG A 68 4.24 25.92 -20.57
C ARG A 68 3.27 26.90 -19.93
N ALA A 69 2.01 26.89 -20.38
CA ALA A 69 0.96 27.72 -19.79
C ALA A 69 0.94 27.56 -18.27
N PHE A 70 0.93 28.68 -17.54
CA PHE A 70 1.07 28.71 -16.07
C PHE A 70 0.10 27.75 -15.36
N TRP A 71 -1.15 27.75 -15.81
CA TRP A 71 -2.25 26.85 -15.38
C TRP A 71 -1.97 25.34 -15.53
N ARG A 72 -1.00 24.96 -16.36
CA ARG A 72 -0.54 23.58 -16.58
C ARG A 72 0.65 23.19 -15.69
N SER A 73 1.08 24.09 -14.79
CA SER A 73 2.13 23.83 -13.81
C SER A 73 1.67 22.85 -12.73
N ARG A 74 2.40 21.73 -12.57
CA ARG A 74 2.20 20.79 -11.46
C ARG A 74 2.49 21.41 -10.08
N ILE A 75 3.22 22.53 -10.03
CA ILE A 75 3.54 23.25 -8.80
C ILE A 75 2.32 24.08 -8.36
N LEU A 76 1.68 24.80 -9.28
CA LEU A 76 0.47 25.59 -9.01
C LEU A 76 -0.64 24.72 -8.39
N TRP A 77 -0.94 23.58 -9.02
CA TRP A 77 -1.95 22.64 -8.49
C TRP A 77 -1.55 22.00 -7.15
N ALA A 78 -0.24 21.81 -6.89
CA ALA A 78 0.21 21.33 -5.58
C ALA A 78 0.03 22.41 -4.49
N VAL A 79 0.33 23.68 -4.81
CA VAL A 79 0.10 24.82 -3.90
C VAL A 79 -1.39 24.99 -3.62
N VAL A 80 -2.26 24.97 -4.64
CA VAL A 80 -3.72 25.08 -4.47
C VAL A 80 -4.26 23.98 -3.55
N VAL A 81 -3.85 22.71 -3.73
CA VAL A 81 -4.28 21.61 -2.87
C VAL A 81 -3.76 21.75 -1.44
N VAL A 82 -2.52 22.20 -1.25
CA VAL A 82 -1.97 22.46 0.10
C VAL A 82 -2.68 23.60 0.79
N VAL A 83 -2.92 24.73 0.11
CA VAL A 83 -3.65 25.88 0.66
C VAL A 83 -5.09 25.50 1.00
N ALA A 84 -5.79 24.76 0.14
CA ALA A 84 -7.14 24.27 0.44
C ALA A 84 -7.17 23.36 1.69
N LEU A 85 -6.23 22.41 1.80
CA LEU A 85 -6.14 21.53 2.98
C LEU A 85 -5.75 22.31 4.25
N LEU A 86 -4.93 23.36 4.16
CA LEU A 86 -4.60 24.24 5.28
C LEU A 86 -5.81 25.07 5.73
N VAL A 87 -6.62 25.60 4.80
CA VAL A 87 -7.86 26.30 5.13
C VAL A 87 -8.85 25.34 5.81
N CYS A 88 -9.01 24.12 5.29
CA CYS A 88 -9.83 23.10 5.95
C CYS A 88 -9.29 22.74 7.34
N ALA A 89 -7.96 22.65 7.51
CA ALA A 89 -7.32 22.34 8.79
C ALA A 89 -7.57 23.44 9.83
N LEU A 90 -7.41 24.71 9.45
CA LEU A 90 -7.69 25.84 10.33
C LEU A 90 -9.17 25.90 10.71
N ALA A 91 -10.08 25.69 9.76
CA ALA A 91 -11.52 25.68 10.02
C ALA A 91 -11.93 24.54 10.97
N ILE A 92 -11.51 23.29 10.70
CA ILE A 92 -11.94 22.15 11.53
C ILE A 92 -11.33 22.19 12.93
N LEU A 93 -10.07 22.63 13.08
CA LEU A 93 -9.43 22.75 14.39
C LEU A 93 -9.96 23.94 15.20
N ALA A 94 -10.41 25.02 14.52
CA ALA A 94 -11.15 26.10 15.19
C ALA A 94 -12.51 25.59 15.70
N MET A 95 -13.32 24.94 14.85
CA MET A 95 -14.62 24.38 15.25
C MET A 95 -14.48 23.37 16.39
N VAL A 96 -13.57 22.39 16.29
CA VAL A 96 -13.37 21.40 17.37
C VAL A 96 -12.90 22.06 18.67
N ARG A 97 -12.11 23.14 18.62
CA ARG A 97 -11.74 23.93 19.81
C ARG A 97 -12.90 24.76 20.38
N GLU A 98 -13.82 25.22 19.54
CA GLU A 98 -15.02 25.94 19.97
C GLU A 98 -16.01 25.01 20.68
N GLU A 99 -16.19 23.77 20.17
CA GLU A 99 -17.02 22.74 20.81
C GLU A 99 -16.38 22.15 22.09
N THR A 100 -15.09 21.76 22.05
CA THR A 100 -14.40 21.06 23.16
C THR A 100 -13.77 21.99 24.22
N GLY A 101 -13.85 23.31 24.03
CA GLY A 101 -13.05 24.27 24.78
C GLY A 101 -11.53 24.17 24.51
N THR A 102 -10.72 25.03 25.13
CA THR A 102 -9.26 25.04 24.86
C THR A 102 -8.51 23.90 25.55
N GLU A 103 -8.92 23.48 26.74
CA GLU A 103 -8.25 22.41 27.48
C GLU A 103 -8.65 21.03 26.95
N GLY A 104 -9.96 20.80 26.73
CA GLY A 104 -10.46 19.59 26.05
C GLY A 104 -9.85 19.41 24.67
N PHE A 105 -9.72 20.47 23.87
CA PHE A 105 -9.00 20.42 22.59
C PHE A 105 -7.56 19.93 22.73
N LEU A 106 -6.80 20.42 23.72
CA LEU A 106 -5.39 20.06 23.92
C LEU A 106 -5.23 18.63 24.44
N VAL A 107 -6.09 18.20 25.38
CA VAL A 107 -6.13 16.81 25.89
C VAL A 107 -6.52 15.85 24.76
N GLY A 108 -7.60 16.15 24.04
CA GLY A 108 -8.09 15.36 22.91
C GLY A 108 -7.05 15.26 21.79
N LEU A 109 -6.36 16.36 21.46
CA LEU A 109 -5.27 16.38 20.48
C LEU A 109 -4.09 15.49 20.92
N GLY A 110 -3.66 15.60 22.18
CA GLY A 110 -2.56 14.79 22.72
C GLY A 110 -2.85 13.29 22.69
N LEU A 111 -4.07 12.90 23.08
CA LEU A 111 -4.51 11.49 23.09
C LEU A 111 -4.79 10.96 21.68
N ALA A 112 -5.40 11.75 20.79
CA ALA A 112 -5.73 11.34 19.42
C ALA A 112 -4.50 11.02 18.56
N VAL A 113 -3.34 11.62 18.85
CA VAL A 113 -2.06 11.28 18.19
C VAL A 113 -1.63 9.83 18.46
N LEU A 114 -1.92 9.27 19.64
CA LEU A 114 -1.38 7.98 20.09
C LEU A 114 -1.69 6.78 19.14
N PRO A 115 -2.93 6.56 18.65
CA PRO A 115 -3.21 5.47 17.70
C PRO A 115 -2.65 5.71 16.29
N VAL A 116 -2.37 6.96 15.88
CA VAL A 116 -2.01 7.28 14.49
C VAL A 116 -0.73 6.56 14.03
N PRO A 117 0.42 6.61 14.73
CA PRO A 117 1.62 5.87 14.34
C PRO A 117 1.39 4.35 14.19
N LEU A 118 0.54 3.75 15.02
CA LEU A 118 0.19 2.33 14.95
C LEU A 118 -0.58 2.02 13.66
N LEU A 119 -1.65 2.78 13.38
CA LEU A 119 -2.48 2.61 12.19
C LEU A 119 -1.69 2.84 10.90
N LEU A 120 -0.95 3.95 10.81
CA LEU A 120 -0.15 4.26 9.63
C LEU A 120 0.95 3.20 9.41
N THR A 121 1.56 2.68 10.49
CA THR A 121 2.53 1.57 10.39
C THR A 121 1.87 0.26 9.93
N ALA A 122 0.67 -0.06 10.41
CA ALA A 122 -0.05 -1.28 10.01
C ALA A 122 -0.41 -1.27 8.51
N PHE A 123 -1.00 -0.18 8.00
CA PHE A 123 -1.27 -0.04 6.56
C PHE A 123 0.02 0.02 5.74
N ARG A 124 1.04 0.74 6.22
CA ARG A 124 2.34 0.82 5.53
C ARG A 124 3.08 -0.51 5.50
N TRP A 125 2.87 -1.40 6.48
CA TRP A 125 3.39 -2.77 6.51
C TRP A 125 2.65 -3.70 5.55
N LEU A 126 1.33 -3.52 5.35
CA LEU A 126 0.58 -4.26 4.33
C LEU A 126 1.18 -3.97 2.94
N ASP A 127 1.57 -2.71 2.69
CA ASP A 127 2.26 -2.23 1.50
C ASP A 127 3.80 -2.44 1.51
N ARG A 128 4.29 -3.51 2.17
CA ARG A 128 5.76 -3.75 2.25
C ARG A 128 6.38 -4.31 0.97
N VAL A 129 5.58 -4.85 0.05
CA VAL A 129 6.08 -5.57 -1.14
C VAL A 129 6.47 -4.61 -2.25
N GLU A 130 5.65 -3.59 -2.50
CA GLU A 130 5.78 -2.72 -3.68
C GLU A 130 5.31 -1.29 -3.34
N PRO A 131 5.94 -0.62 -2.37
CA PRO A 131 5.33 0.52 -1.66
C PRO A 131 4.94 1.72 -2.52
N GLY A 132 3.73 2.22 -2.29
CA GLY A 132 3.20 3.44 -2.89
C GLY A 132 3.92 4.72 -2.44
N PRO A 133 3.83 5.81 -3.23
CA PRO A 133 4.56 7.04 -2.95
C PRO A 133 3.96 7.79 -1.76
N TRP A 134 4.77 8.05 -0.72
CA TRP A 134 4.39 8.77 0.51
C TRP A 134 3.57 10.05 0.29
N ARG A 135 3.83 10.81 -0.78
CA ARG A 135 3.08 12.03 -1.13
C ARG A 135 1.58 11.79 -1.36
N ASN A 136 1.17 10.60 -1.77
CA ASN A 136 -0.25 10.24 -1.92
C ASN A 136 -0.85 9.83 -0.57
N LEU A 137 -0.07 9.13 0.26
CA LEU A 137 -0.49 8.68 1.59
C LEU A 137 -0.66 9.87 2.55
N LEU A 138 0.24 10.85 2.50
CA LEU A 138 0.13 12.11 3.26
C LEU A 138 -1.04 12.96 2.78
N PHE A 139 -1.31 13.02 1.46
CA PHE A 139 -2.52 13.67 0.93
C PHE A 139 -3.79 12.96 1.41
N ALA A 140 -3.83 11.62 1.36
CA ALA A 140 -4.97 10.83 1.83
C ALA A 140 -5.26 11.09 3.32
N PHE A 141 -4.23 11.03 4.17
CA PHE A 141 -4.34 11.34 5.60
C PHE A 141 -4.81 12.79 5.86
N ALA A 142 -4.18 13.78 5.22
CA ALA A 142 -4.55 15.19 5.40
C ALA A 142 -5.96 15.50 4.85
N TRP A 143 -6.39 14.86 3.76
CA TRP A 143 -7.76 14.95 3.29
C TRP A 143 -8.73 14.36 4.33
N GLY A 144 -8.43 13.16 4.84
CA GLY A 144 -9.23 12.54 5.90
C GLY A 144 -9.39 13.44 7.12
N ALA A 145 -8.26 13.91 7.65
CA ALA A 145 -8.20 14.72 8.87
C ALA A 145 -8.85 16.10 8.73
N PHE A 146 -8.75 16.73 7.57
CA PHE A 146 -9.15 18.14 7.43
C PHE A 146 -10.33 18.34 6.49
N ALA A 147 -10.27 17.86 5.25
CA ALA A 147 -11.36 18.06 4.29
C ALA A 147 -12.57 17.17 4.60
N ALA A 148 -12.36 15.88 4.85
CA ALA A 148 -13.46 14.95 5.10
C ALA A 148 -14.12 15.17 6.47
N ALA A 149 -13.34 15.44 7.51
CA ALA A 149 -13.86 15.81 8.83
C ALA A 149 -14.69 17.10 8.79
N LEU A 150 -14.22 18.14 8.08
CA LEU A 150 -14.98 19.38 7.92
C LEU A 150 -16.28 19.20 7.13
N ILE A 151 -16.24 18.44 6.03
CA ILE A 151 -17.45 18.07 5.28
C ILE A 151 -18.43 17.29 6.16
N ALA A 152 -17.94 16.36 6.97
CA ALA A 152 -18.76 15.56 7.87
C ALA A 152 -19.45 16.42 8.93
N ILE A 153 -18.71 17.21 9.73
CA ILE A 153 -19.33 18.05 10.77
C ILE A 153 -20.34 19.02 10.16
N LEU A 154 -19.96 19.79 9.13
CA LEU A 154 -20.88 20.76 8.51
C LEU A 154 -22.16 20.13 7.96
N THR A 155 -22.05 18.96 7.32
CA THR A 155 -23.21 18.28 6.71
C THR A 155 -24.06 17.55 7.75
N ASN A 156 -23.44 16.93 8.77
CA ASN A 156 -24.15 16.25 9.85
C ASN A 156 -24.92 17.26 10.71
N THR A 157 -24.30 18.38 11.12
CA THR A 157 -24.98 19.46 11.86
C THR A 157 -26.12 20.08 11.05
N PHE A 158 -25.96 20.25 9.74
CA PHE A 158 -27.05 20.71 8.87
C PHE A 158 -28.19 19.69 8.79
N ALA A 159 -27.88 18.41 8.58
CA ALA A 159 -28.87 17.36 8.42
C ALA A 159 -29.66 17.10 9.72
N ILE A 160 -29.00 17.06 10.88
CA ILE A 160 -29.65 16.90 12.18
C ILE A 160 -30.63 18.05 12.42
N ARG A 161 -30.19 19.30 12.22
CA ARG A 161 -31.07 20.49 12.35
C ARG A 161 -32.28 20.40 11.41
N TRP A 162 -32.09 19.97 10.16
CA TRP A 162 -33.18 19.81 9.21
C TRP A 162 -34.17 18.71 9.62
N ILE A 163 -33.67 17.53 10.03
CA ILE A 163 -34.51 16.42 10.49
C ILE A 163 -35.30 16.82 11.74
N ALA A 164 -34.66 17.44 12.74
CA ALA A 164 -35.35 17.93 13.94
C ALA A 164 -36.48 18.92 13.62
N THR A 165 -36.30 19.82 12.64
CA THR A 165 -37.37 20.71 12.17
C THR A 165 -38.48 20.02 11.36
N ALA A 166 -38.30 18.75 10.96
CA ALA A 166 -39.22 18.00 10.12
C ALA A 166 -39.93 16.84 10.82
N THR A 167 -39.32 16.21 11.85
CA THR A 167 -39.89 15.10 12.62
C THR A 167 -40.67 15.55 13.86
N ALA A 168 -40.35 16.73 14.41
CA ALA A 168 -40.84 17.22 15.70
C ALA A 168 -40.52 16.30 16.91
N ASP A 169 -39.59 15.37 16.74
CA ASP A 169 -39.04 14.47 17.76
C ASP A 169 -37.50 14.50 17.65
N PRO A 170 -36.77 15.08 18.62
CA PRO A 170 -35.31 15.18 18.60
C PRO A 170 -34.60 13.82 18.76
N ASP A 171 -35.10 12.94 19.63
CA ASP A 171 -34.36 11.74 20.05
C ASP A 171 -34.27 10.72 18.90
N SER A 172 -35.36 10.56 18.13
CA SER A 172 -35.32 9.76 16.90
C SER A 172 -34.57 10.45 15.75
N ALA A 173 -34.54 11.80 15.72
CA ALA A 173 -33.76 12.54 14.72
C ALA A 173 -32.26 12.31 14.87
N ASP A 174 -31.72 12.38 16.09
CA ASP A 174 -30.31 12.14 16.37
C ASP A 174 -29.92 10.67 16.14
N ALA A 175 -30.77 9.73 16.57
CA ALA A 175 -30.53 8.30 16.33
C ALA A 175 -30.50 7.95 14.83
N LEU A 176 -31.42 8.48 14.03
CA LEU A 176 -31.43 8.29 12.57
C LEU A 176 -30.29 9.05 11.88
N GLY A 177 -29.94 10.25 12.35
CA GLY A 177 -28.81 11.04 11.87
C GLY A 177 -27.48 10.31 12.04
N ALA A 178 -27.17 9.83 13.24
CA ALA A 178 -25.92 9.14 13.56
C ALA A 178 -25.78 7.76 12.90
N THR A 179 -26.89 7.07 12.61
CA THR A 179 -26.86 5.68 12.11
C THR A 179 -27.07 5.54 10.60
N LEU A 180 -27.70 6.52 9.94
CA LEU A 180 -27.94 6.50 8.49
C LEU A 180 -27.26 7.65 7.75
N VAL A 181 -27.37 8.89 8.25
CA VAL A 181 -26.87 10.07 7.53
C VAL A 181 -25.36 10.23 7.66
N ALA A 182 -24.83 10.21 8.88
CA ALA A 182 -23.39 10.38 9.14
C ALA A 182 -22.53 9.34 8.38
N PRO A 183 -22.84 8.03 8.38
CA PRO A 183 -22.12 7.05 7.55
C PRO A 183 -22.11 7.35 6.04
N VAL A 184 -23.22 7.86 5.49
CA VAL A 184 -23.34 8.22 4.07
C VAL A 184 -22.52 9.45 3.73
N VAL A 185 -22.61 10.50 4.55
CA VAL A 185 -21.83 11.74 4.41
C VAL A 185 -20.33 11.43 4.52
N GLU A 186 -19.93 10.76 5.58
CA GLU A 186 -18.54 10.53 5.93
C GLU A 186 -17.82 9.60 4.96
N GLU A 187 -18.38 8.43 4.65
CA GLU A 187 -17.73 7.50 3.74
C GLU A 187 -17.65 8.08 2.32
N SER A 188 -18.59 8.95 1.93
CA SER A 188 -18.49 9.75 0.69
C SER A 188 -17.36 10.77 0.76
N ALA A 189 -17.23 11.51 1.86
CA ALA A 189 -16.19 12.52 2.05
C ALA A 189 -14.78 11.89 2.12
N LYS A 190 -14.65 10.71 2.73
CA LYS A 190 -13.43 9.87 2.73
C LYS A 190 -13.17 9.30 1.33
N ALA A 191 -14.19 8.77 0.64
CA ALA A 191 -14.07 8.24 -0.71
C ALA A 191 -13.55 9.26 -1.73
N ALA A 192 -13.84 10.55 -1.54
CA ALA A 192 -13.34 11.62 -2.41
C ALA A 192 -11.80 11.64 -2.51
N ALA A 193 -11.06 11.39 -1.43
CA ALA A 193 -9.59 11.28 -1.48
C ALA A 193 -9.14 10.14 -2.40
N ILE A 194 -9.78 8.97 -2.26
CA ILE A 194 -9.48 7.76 -3.01
C ILE A 194 -9.82 7.97 -4.49
N LEU A 195 -10.96 8.61 -4.79
CA LEU A 195 -11.39 8.96 -6.14
C LEU A 195 -10.43 9.95 -6.81
N LEU A 196 -10.04 11.03 -6.12
CA LEU A 196 -9.09 12.02 -6.64
C LEU A 196 -7.73 11.38 -6.96
N LEU A 197 -7.21 10.52 -6.07
CA LEU A 197 -5.99 9.76 -6.34
C LEU A 197 -6.20 8.74 -7.48
N PHE A 198 -7.34 8.06 -7.54
CA PHE A 198 -7.64 7.10 -8.61
C PHE A 198 -7.71 7.78 -9.99
N LEU A 199 -8.29 8.98 -10.09
CA LEU A 199 -8.37 9.75 -11.33
C LEU A 199 -7.01 10.36 -11.72
N PHE A 200 -6.41 11.17 -10.84
CA PHE A 200 -5.22 11.96 -11.18
C PHE A 200 -3.89 11.21 -11.01
N ARG A 201 -3.89 10.13 -10.23
CA ARG A 201 -2.71 9.28 -9.93
C ARG A 201 -2.94 7.81 -10.26
N ARG A 202 -3.78 7.53 -11.27
CA ARG A 202 -4.22 6.17 -11.65
C ARG A 202 -3.11 5.11 -11.80
N ARG A 203 -1.89 5.52 -12.19
CA ARG A 203 -0.70 4.66 -12.33
C ARG A 203 -0.11 4.20 -10.98
N ASP A 204 -0.36 4.97 -9.92
CA ASP A 204 0.11 4.70 -8.57
C ASP A 204 -0.79 3.61 -7.90
N PHE A 205 -1.95 3.27 -8.50
CA PHE A 205 -2.78 2.09 -8.16
C PHE A 205 -2.46 0.90 -9.10
N ARG A 206 -1.67 -0.07 -8.62
CA ARG A 206 -1.26 -1.26 -9.39
C ARG A 206 -1.97 -2.54 -8.94
N SER A 207 -2.42 -2.57 -7.70
CA SER A 207 -2.90 -3.74 -6.97
C SER A 207 -4.17 -3.43 -6.17
N LEU A 208 -4.74 -4.47 -5.54
CA LEU A 208 -5.77 -4.31 -4.51
C LEU A 208 -5.22 -3.55 -3.28
N VAL A 209 -3.96 -3.82 -2.91
CA VAL A 209 -3.33 -3.31 -1.69
C VAL A 209 -3.15 -1.79 -1.73
N ASP A 210 -2.78 -1.21 -2.88
CA ASP A 210 -2.67 0.25 -3.03
C ASP A 210 -4.00 0.94 -2.61
N GLY A 211 -5.14 0.38 -3.01
CA GLY A 211 -6.48 0.89 -2.68
C GLY A 211 -6.84 0.76 -1.20
N VAL A 212 -6.55 -0.41 -0.60
CA VAL A 212 -6.71 -0.65 0.85
C VAL A 212 -5.87 0.33 1.68
N VAL A 213 -4.63 0.59 1.26
CA VAL A 213 -3.67 1.40 2.01
C VAL A 213 -4.00 2.89 1.90
N ILE A 214 -4.41 3.37 0.72
CA ILE A 214 -4.91 4.74 0.54
C ILE A 214 -6.20 4.97 1.35
N ALA A 215 -7.12 4.00 1.36
CA ALA A 215 -8.33 4.05 2.19
C ALA A 215 -8.00 4.10 3.69
N GLY A 216 -7.14 3.19 4.17
CA GLY A 216 -6.71 3.14 5.57
C GLY A 216 -6.01 4.41 6.05
N PHE A 217 -5.17 5.04 5.23
CA PHE A 217 -4.57 6.35 5.53
C PHE A 217 -5.63 7.46 5.58
N THR A 218 -6.63 7.46 4.67
CA THR A 218 -7.72 8.44 4.69
C THR A 218 -8.57 8.31 5.96
N ALA A 219 -8.96 7.09 6.30
CA ALA A 219 -9.77 6.81 7.48
C ALA A 219 -9.02 7.07 8.79
N ALA A 220 -7.73 6.75 8.87
CA ALA A 220 -6.90 7.07 10.03
C ALA A 220 -6.72 8.58 10.22
N GLY A 221 -6.70 9.37 9.13
CA GLY A 221 -6.74 10.83 9.20
C GLY A 221 -8.07 11.34 9.74
N PHE A 222 -9.18 10.83 9.22
CA PHE A 222 -10.51 11.21 9.71
C PHE A 222 -10.71 10.85 11.20
N ALA A 223 -10.39 9.61 11.57
CA ALA A 223 -10.47 9.10 12.93
C ALA A 223 -9.58 9.87 13.90
N PHE A 224 -8.44 10.41 13.45
CA PHE A 224 -7.61 11.30 14.26
C PHE A 224 -8.40 12.55 14.69
N THR A 225 -8.99 13.28 13.74
CA THR A 225 -9.73 14.52 14.05
C THR A 225 -11.02 14.25 14.83
N GLU A 226 -11.74 13.17 14.52
CA GLU A 226 -12.91 12.75 15.29
C GLU A 226 -12.53 12.35 16.74
N ASN A 227 -11.39 11.68 16.93
CA ASN A 227 -10.88 11.38 18.28
C ASN A 227 -10.59 12.66 19.09
N ILE A 228 -10.15 13.76 18.47
CA ILE A 228 -9.97 15.04 19.19
C ILE A 228 -11.31 15.51 19.77
N LEU A 229 -12.37 15.51 18.96
CA LEU A 229 -13.71 15.95 19.36
C LEU A 229 -14.28 15.08 20.49
N TYR A 230 -14.28 13.75 20.32
CA TYR A 230 -14.82 12.84 21.34
C TYR A 230 -14.03 12.89 22.66
N LEU A 231 -12.69 12.93 22.60
CA LEU A 231 -11.85 12.95 23.80
C LEU A 231 -11.84 14.32 24.48
N GLY A 232 -11.99 15.41 23.72
CA GLY A 232 -12.14 16.75 24.27
C GLY A 232 -13.49 16.97 24.95
N ASN A 233 -14.58 16.48 24.35
CA ASN A 233 -15.91 16.53 24.97
C ASN A 233 -15.97 15.68 26.25
N ALA A 234 -15.42 14.46 26.23
CA ALA A 234 -15.35 13.60 27.41
C ALA A 234 -14.49 14.20 28.53
N PHE A 235 -13.43 14.96 28.19
CA PHE A 235 -12.65 15.70 29.19
C PHE A 235 -13.43 16.88 29.78
N GLY A 236 -14.25 17.57 28.97
CA GLY A 236 -15.19 18.60 29.43
C GLY A 236 -16.21 18.04 30.42
N GLU A 237 -16.84 16.90 30.09
CA GLU A 237 -17.76 16.17 30.97
C GLU A 237 -17.09 15.79 32.31
N ASP A 238 -15.85 15.28 32.28
CA ASP A 238 -15.06 15.01 33.49
C ASP A 238 -14.78 16.27 34.33
N GLN A 239 -14.69 17.47 33.73
CA GLN A 239 -14.49 18.72 34.50
C GLN A 239 -15.81 19.26 35.06
N ASP A 240 -16.88 19.27 34.27
CA ASP A 240 -18.21 19.76 34.68
C ASP A 240 -18.80 18.94 35.83
N LEU A 241 -18.46 17.65 35.92
CA LEU A 241 -18.83 16.76 37.04
C LEU A 241 -17.99 16.96 38.32
N GLY A 242 -17.09 17.95 38.35
CA GLY A 242 -16.28 18.31 39.53
C GLY A 242 -14.83 17.83 39.49
N GLY A 243 -14.36 17.34 38.34
CA GLY A 243 -13.00 16.85 38.13
C GLY A 243 -12.89 15.33 38.16
N GLY A 244 -12.32 14.77 37.09
CA GLY A 244 -12.13 13.34 36.90
C GLY A 244 -11.33 13.05 35.62
N LEU A 245 -11.29 11.78 35.22
CA LEU A 245 -10.83 11.32 33.91
C LEU A 245 -11.60 10.07 33.45
N ASP A 246 -12.75 9.75 34.04
CA ASP A 246 -13.43 8.47 33.83
C ASP A 246 -14.13 8.43 32.46
N ALA A 247 -14.78 9.52 32.05
CA ALA A 247 -15.35 9.65 30.71
C ALA A 247 -14.24 9.68 29.65
N THR A 248 -13.15 10.42 29.92
CA THR A 248 -11.96 10.51 29.05
C THR A 248 -11.29 9.15 28.85
N VAL A 249 -11.05 8.40 29.93
CA VAL A 249 -10.41 7.08 29.89
C VAL A 249 -11.33 6.04 29.26
N GLY A 250 -12.63 6.05 29.58
CA GLY A 250 -13.62 5.18 28.94
C GLY A 250 -13.67 5.40 27.43
N THR A 251 -13.75 6.66 26.99
CA THR A 251 -13.73 7.06 25.58
C THR A 251 -12.42 6.68 24.90
N PHE A 252 -11.27 6.88 25.56
CA PHE A 252 -9.96 6.49 25.03
C PHE A 252 -9.83 4.96 24.87
N VAL A 253 -10.27 4.17 25.85
CA VAL A 253 -10.25 2.71 25.75
C VAL A 253 -11.18 2.24 24.62
N ALA A 254 -12.40 2.76 24.54
CA ALA A 254 -13.35 2.40 23.49
C ALA A 254 -12.81 2.73 22.09
N ARG A 255 -12.28 3.95 21.87
CA ARG A 255 -11.89 4.46 20.54
C ARG A 255 -10.46 4.09 20.14
N ALA A 256 -9.48 4.23 21.03
CA ALA A 256 -8.06 4.04 20.70
C ALA A 256 -7.52 2.63 21.01
N VAL A 257 -8.13 1.88 21.93
CA VAL A 257 -7.68 0.52 22.31
C VAL A 257 -8.55 -0.57 21.69
N MET A 258 -9.87 -0.49 21.88
CA MET A 258 -10.81 -1.50 21.36
C MET A 258 -11.07 -1.33 19.87
N SER A 259 -11.48 -0.13 19.43
CA SER A 259 -11.93 0.12 18.05
C SER A 259 -11.02 0.95 17.12
N PRO A 260 -9.67 1.02 17.26
CA PRO A 260 -8.84 1.90 16.44
C PRO A 260 -8.87 1.58 14.94
N PHE A 261 -9.33 0.37 14.56
CA PHE A 261 -9.51 -0.05 13.17
C PHE A 261 -10.93 0.15 12.62
N ALA A 262 -11.89 0.75 13.36
CA ALA A 262 -13.28 0.94 12.93
C ALA A 262 -13.44 1.68 11.59
N HIS A 263 -13.26 3.00 11.54
CA HIS A 263 -13.33 3.74 10.26
C HIS A 263 -12.37 3.17 9.20
N PRO A 264 -11.12 2.76 9.54
CA PRO A 264 -10.27 2.07 8.58
C PRO A 264 -10.87 0.82 7.95
N LEU A 265 -11.60 -0.02 8.68
CA LEU A 265 -12.27 -1.20 8.10
C LEU A 265 -13.44 -0.80 7.19
N PHE A 266 -14.22 0.21 7.58
CA PHE A 266 -15.35 0.70 6.78
C PHE A 266 -14.84 1.26 5.45
N THR A 267 -13.97 2.27 5.49
CA THR A 267 -13.45 2.92 4.27
C THR A 267 -12.59 1.98 3.42
N VAL A 268 -11.99 0.92 4.00
CA VAL A 268 -11.30 -0.12 3.24
C VAL A 268 -12.24 -0.91 2.31
N CYS A 269 -13.55 -1.00 2.58
CA CYS A 269 -14.50 -1.51 1.59
C CYS A 269 -14.49 -0.68 0.30
N THR A 270 -14.49 0.66 0.42
CA THR A 270 -14.30 1.60 -0.70
C THR A 270 -12.92 1.41 -1.36
N GLY A 271 -11.86 1.26 -0.54
CA GLY A 271 -10.50 0.99 -1.01
C GLY A 271 -10.37 -0.30 -1.83
N VAL A 272 -11.04 -1.38 -1.41
CA VAL A 272 -11.18 -2.64 -2.14
C VAL A 272 -11.92 -2.42 -3.46
N GLY A 273 -13.03 -1.66 -3.45
CA GLY A 273 -13.75 -1.30 -4.67
C GLY A 273 -12.88 -0.59 -5.72
N PHE A 274 -12.10 0.41 -5.29
CA PHE A 274 -11.12 1.09 -6.16
C PHE A 274 -9.94 0.19 -6.56
N GLY A 275 -9.46 -0.70 -5.68
CA GLY A 275 -8.39 -1.65 -5.97
C GLY A 275 -8.79 -2.73 -6.98
N LEU A 276 -10.03 -3.24 -6.91
CA LEU A 276 -10.59 -4.15 -7.91
C LEU A 276 -10.84 -3.42 -9.25
N ALA A 277 -11.29 -2.17 -9.21
CA ALA A 277 -11.33 -1.29 -10.39
C ALA A 277 -9.93 -0.93 -10.93
N ALA A 278 -8.89 -1.00 -10.08
CA ALA A 278 -7.51 -0.74 -10.46
C ALA A 278 -6.99 -1.84 -11.41
N VAL A 279 -7.22 -3.11 -11.05
CA VAL A 279 -6.78 -4.29 -11.81
C VAL A 279 -7.76 -4.75 -12.90
N ALA A 280 -8.99 -4.20 -12.94
CA ALA A 280 -10.03 -4.59 -13.89
C ALA A 280 -9.58 -4.50 -15.37
N PRO A 281 -9.72 -5.57 -16.19
CA PRO A 281 -9.26 -5.63 -17.58
C PRO A 281 -9.72 -4.46 -18.46
N ARG A 282 -8.85 -4.08 -19.41
CA ARG A 282 -9.18 -3.09 -20.46
C ARG A 282 -10.40 -3.59 -21.23
N GLY A 283 -11.43 -2.74 -21.36
CA GLY A 283 -12.72 -3.07 -21.97
C GLY A 283 -13.90 -3.10 -20.97
N LYS A 284 -13.73 -3.62 -19.75
CA LYS A 284 -14.83 -3.76 -18.77
C LYS A 284 -15.13 -2.44 -18.03
N ARG A 285 -15.52 -1.38 -18.78
CA ARG A 285 -15.79 -0.02 -18.27
C ARG A 285 -16.78 -0.01 -17.11
N LEU A 286 -17.91 -0.71 -17.23
CA LEU A 286 -18.95 -0.79 -16.20
C LEU A 286 -18.42 -1.27 -14.83
N ARG A 287 -17.56 -2.32 -14.82
CA ARG A 287 -16.92 -2.79 -13.57
C ARG A 287 -16.07 -1.72 -12.89
N ARG A 288 -15.47 -0.80 -13.63
CA ARG A 288 -14.63 0.29 -13.06
C ARG A 288 -15.46 1.38 -12.37
N VAL A 289 -16.78 1.39 -12.56
CA VAL A 289 -17.72 2.30 -11.88
C VAL A 289 -18.51 1.55 -10.80
N LEU A 290 -18.99 0.33 -11.09
CA LEU A 290 -19.74 -0.46 -10.11
C LEU A 290 -18.90 -0.97 -8.94
N LEU A 291 -17.61 -1.32 -9.14
CA LEU A 291 -16.78 -1.84 -8.03
C LEU A 291 -16.49 -0.77 -6.95
N PRO A 292 -16.11 0.48 -7.28
CA PRO A 292 -15.98 1.53 -6.27
C PRO A 292 -17.30 1.88 -5.59
N LEU A 293 -18.42 1.95 -6.34
CA LEU A 293 -19.74 2.24 -5.78
C LEU A 293 -20.24 1.14 -4.83
N ALA A 294 -20.05 -0.13 -5.18
CA ALA A 294 -20.38 -1.25 -4.30
C ALA A 294 -19.48 -1.28 -3.05
N GLY A 295 -18.20 -0.93 -3.19
CA GLY A 295 -17.29 -0.76 -2.05
C GLY A 295 -17.71 0.36 -1.11
N LEU A 296 -18.16 1.49 -1.67
CA LEU A 296 -18.69 2.64 -0.93
C LEU A 296 -20.01 2.33 -0.22
N LEU A 297 -20.96 1.71 -0.90
CA LEU A 297 -22.22 1.27 -0.30
C LEU A 297 -21.98 0.28 0.85
N LEU A 298 -21.02 -0.64 0.69
CA LEU A 298 -20.63 -1.55 1.76
C LEU A 298 -19.98 -0.80 2.94
N ALA A 299 -19.13 0.19 2.69
CA ALA A 299 -18.55 1.04 3.74
C ALA A 299 -19.65 1.74 4.57
N MET A 300 -20.62 2.37 3.88
CA MET A 300 -21.76 3.05 4.48
C MET A 300 -22.61 2.11 5.34
N VAL A 301 -22.95 0.92 4.81
CA VAL A 301 -23.77 -0.07 5.53
C VAL A 301 -23.04 -0.63 6.75
N VAL A 302 -21.75 -0.99 6.63
CA VAL A 302 -20.98 -1.56 7.75
C VAL A 302 -20.75 -0.49 8.84
N HIS A 303 -20.53 0.77 8.46
CA HIS A 303 -20.41 1.88 9.41
C HIS A 303 -21.76 2.20 10.09
N GLY A 304 -22.87 2.26 9.34
CA GLY A 304 -24.21 2.45 9.92
C GLY A 304 -24.64 1.34 10.86
N LEU A 305 -24.29 0.08 10.55
CA LEU A 305 -24.49 -1.05 11.45
C LEU A 305 -23.64 -0.94 12.72
N TRP A 306 -22.41 -0.40 12.64
CA TRP A 306 -21.58 -0.15 13.81
C TRP A 306 -22.17 0.92 14.72
N ASN A 307 -22.57 2.08 14.16
CA ASN A 307 -23.18 3.15 14.95
C ASN A 307 -24.53 2.71 15.52
N GLY A 308 -25.34 1.99 14.73
CA GLY A 308 -26.63 1.42 15.15
C GLY A 308 -26.50 0.35 16.24
N SER A 309 -25.40 -0.41 16.28
CA SER A 309 -25.20 -1.41 17.33
C SER A 309 -24.93 -0.78 18.70
N VAL A 310 -24.35 0.41 18.74
CA VAL A 310 -24.25 1.25 19.94
C VAL A 310 -25.60 1.90 20.25
N ALA A 311 -26.18 2.63 19.29
CA ALA A 311 -27.37 3.46 19.50
C ALA A 311 -28.64 2.66 19.89
N PHE A 312 -28.87 1.50 19.27
CA PHE A 312 -30.06 0.68 19.49
C PHE A 312 -29.80 -0.58 20.34
N GLY A 313 -28.54 -1.01 20.46
CA GLY A 313 -28.16 -2.24 21.17
C GLY A 313 -27.34 -2.02 22.45
N GLY A 314 -26.89 -0.80 22.72
CA GLY A 314 -26.08 -0.46 23.89
C GLY A 314 -24.80 -1.30 23.99
N PRO A 315 -24.31 -1.58 25.22
CA PRO A 315 -23.08 -2.36 25.42
C PRO A 315 -23.12 -3.77 24.82
N LEU A 316 -24.29 -4.42 24.79
CA LEU A 316 -24.45 -5.76 24.23
C LEU A 316 -24.43 -5.76 22.70
N GLY A 317 -25.13 -4.81 22.06
CA GLY A 317 -25.09 -4.62 20.61
C GLY A 317 -23.70 -4.24 20.11
N PHE A 318 -23.03 -3.32 20.81
CA PHE A 318 -21.62 -2.99 20.58
C PHE A 318 -20.72 -4.25 20.66
N LEU A 319 -20.81 -5.02 21.75
CA LEU A 319 -19.98 -6.22 21.94
C LEU A 319 -20.26 -7.31 20.89
N ALA A 320 -21.52 -7.50 20.49
CA ALA A 320 -21.89 -8.42 19.42
C ALA A 320 -21.31 -7.99 18.07
N MET A 321 -21.46 -6.71 17.70
CA MET A 321 -20.92 -6.17 16.44
C MET A 321 -19.38 -6.17 16.43
N TYR A 322 -18.75 -5.91 17.58
CA TYR A 322 -17.32 -6.06 17.80
C TYR A 322 -16.85 -7.50 17.56
N GLY A 323 -17.60 -8.49 18.08
CA GLY A 323 -17.35 -9.91 17.84
C GLY A 323 -17.53 -10.35 16.39
N ILE A 324 -18.46 -9.72 15.65
CA ILE A 324 -18.77 -10.05 14.25
C ILE A 324 -17.80 -9.40 13.26
N ILE A 325 -17.40 -8.14 13.49
CA ILE A 325 -16.54 -7.37 12.57
C ILE A 325 -15.09 -7.34 13.05
N MET A 326 -14.87 -6.87 14.27
CA MET A 326 -13.55 -6.47 14.76
C MET A 326 -12.67 -7.68 15.08
N VAL A 327 -13.24 -8.73 15.69
CA VAL A 327 -12.50 -9.97 16.00
C VAL A 327 -12.05 -10.71 14.73
N PRO A 328 -12.89 -10.94 13.69
CA PRO A 328 -12.42 -11.49 12.42
C PRO A 328 -11.40 -10.61 11.70
N ALA A 329 -11.52 -9.28 11.78
CA ALA A 329 -10.52 -8.36 11.23
C ALA A 329 -9.15 -8.50 11.92
N PHE A 330 -9.11 -8.52 13.26
CA PHE A 330 -7.88 -8.80 14.02
C PHE A 330 -7.33 -10.19 13.74
N GLY A 331 -8.20 -11.21 13.59
CA GLY A 331 -7.81 -12.56 13.19
C GLY A 331 -7.15 -12.60 11.81
N LEU A 332 -7.75 -11.92 10.82
CA LEU A 332 -7.22 -11.79 9.46
C LEU A 332 -5.87 -11.04 9.44
N LEU A 333 -5.76 -9.92 10.16
CA LEU A 333 -4.50 -9.17 10.28
C LEU A 333 -3.40 -10.01 10.93
N THR A 334 -3.72 -10.75 12.00
CA THR A 334 -2.79 -11.65 12.70
C THR A 334 -2.35 -12.82 11.81
N TRP A 335 -3.29 -13.45 11.11
CA TRP A 335 -3.01 -14.51 10.14
C TRP A 335 -2.14 -13.99 8.99
N LEU A 336 -2.45 -12.82 8.42
CA LEU A 336 -1.63 -12.17 7.40
C LEU A 336 -0.22 -11.86 7.92
N ALA A 337 -0.07 -11.39 9.15
CA ALA A 337 1.22 -11.13 9.77
C ALA A 337 2.07 -12.41 9.89
N ILE A 338 1.47 -13.50 10.40
CA ILE A 338 2.11 -14.81 10.52
C ILE A 338 2.47 -15.38 9.15
N TRP A 339 1.53 -15.42 8.20
CA TRP A 339 1.73 -15.92 6.84
C TRP A 339 2.82 -15.14 6.10
N SER A 340 2.76 -13.81 6.17
CA SER A 340 3.72 -12.89 5.56
C SER A 340 5.13 -13.10 6.16
N ARG A 341 5.24 -13.32 7.47
CA ARG A 341 6.51 -13.66 8.14
C ARG A 341 7.02 -15.04 7.71
N GLN A 342 6.17 -16.06 7.67
CA GLN A 342 6.54 -17.40 7.22
C GLN A 342 6.98 -17.44 5.74
N ARG A 343 6.39 -16.60 4.88
CA ARG A 343 6.75 -16.47 3.46
C ARG A 343 8.15 -15.85 3.28
N GLU A 344 8.47 -14.84 4.08
CA GLU A 344 9.80 -14.25 4.16
C GLU A 344 10.85 -15.27 4.62
N LEU A 345 10.60 -15.97 5.74
CA LEU A 345 11.52 -16.98 6.27
C LEU A 345 11.74 -18.15 5.27
N ARG A 346 10.69 -18.55 4.52
CA ARG A 346 10.80 -19.52 3.43
C ARG A 346 11.64 -19.01 2.25
N THR A 347 11.52 -17.75 1.88
CA THR A 347 12.37 -17.13 0.84
C THR A 347 13.85 -17.15 1.24
N ILE A 348 14.14 -16.82 2.50
CA ILE A 348 15.49 -16.87 3.07
C ILE A 348 16.04 -18.30 3.03
N ALA A 349 15.27 -19.29 3.47
CA ALA A 349 15.65 -20.70 3.44
C ALA A 349 15.92 -21.24 2.03
N ALA A 350 15.19 -20.76 1.02
CA ALA A 350 15.33 -21.20 -0.37
C ALA A 350 16.41 -20.47 -1.18
N ALA A 351 16.88 -19.31 -0.72
CA ALA A 351 17.84 -18.47 -1.46
C ALA A 351 19.25 -18.46 -0.84
N LEU A 352 19.38 -18.44 0.50
CA LEU A 352 20.70 -18.34 1.15
C LEU A 352 21.62 -19.57 1.03
N PRO A 353 21.13 -20.83 0.85
CA PRO A 353 22.02 -21.97 0.66
C PRO A 353 22.96 -21.86 -0.55
N GLU A 354 22.60 -21.16 -1.63
CA GLU A 354 23.52 -20.90 -2.77
C GLU A 354 24.75 -20.10 -2.32
N TYR A 355 24.57 -19.09 -1.48
CA TYR A 355 25.67 -18.26 -0.98
C TYR A 355 26.50 -18.96 0.09
N ALA A 356 25.93 -19.94 0.81
CA ALA A 356 26.70 -20.83 1.69
C ALA A 356 27.55 -21.82 0.87
N ALA A 357 26.99 -22.42 -0.19
CA ALA A 357 27.74 -23.27 -1.12
C ALA A 357 28.86 -22.52 -1.85
N ALA A 358 28.64 -21.24 -2.18
CA ALA A 358 29.66 -20.35 -2.73
C ALA A 358 30.60 -19.71 -1.66
N GLY A 359 30.58 -20.18 -0.41
CA GLY A 359 31.53 -19.80 0.65
C GLY A 359 31.34 -18.42 1.30
N TRP A 360 30.35 -17.63 0.89
CA TRP A 360 30.06 -16.31 1.46
C TRP A 360 29.46 -16.38 2.88
N LEU A 361 28.65 -17.41 3.13
CA LEU A 361 27.97 -17.66 4.42
C LEU A 361 28.47 -18.98 5.02
N SER A 362 28.40 -19.14 6.35
CA SER A 362 28.58 -20.48 6.95
C SER A 362 27.37 -21.40 6.64
N PRO A 363 27.51 -22.73 6.64
CA PRO A 363 26.37 -23.65 6.44
C PRO A 363 25.26 -23.50 7.49
N GLU A 364 25.59 -22.99 8.68
CA GLU A 364 24.65 -22.81 9.79
C GLU A 364 23.86 -21.49 9.67
N GLU A 365 24.40 -20.48 8.97
CA GLU A 365 23.79 -19.16 8.85
C GLU A 365 22.44 -19.16 8.14
N PRO A 366 22.21 -19.84 7.00
CA PRO A 366 20.87 -19.97 6.39
C PRO A 366 19.82 -20.56 7.35
N LEU A 367 20.24 -21.48 8.23
CA LEU A 367 19.37 -22.16 9.20
C LEU A 367 19.01 -21.24 10.40
N ALA A 368 19.95 -20.38 10.83
CA ALA A 368 19.67 -19.31 11.79
C ALA A 368 18.83 -18.18 11.16
N LEU A 369 19.19 -17.72 9.97
CA LEU A 369 18.56 -16.59 9.28
C LEU A 369 17.13 -16.90 8.81
N SER A 370 16.77 -18.16 8.63
CA SER A 370 15.39 -18.62 8.39
C SER A 370 14.57 -18.83 9.67
N SER A 371 15.12 -18.55 10.87
CA SER A 371 14.44 -18.73 12.16
C SER A 371 14.34 -17.42 12.95
N MET A 372 13.11 -17.02 13.34
CA MET A 372 12.90 -15.86 14.22
C MET A 372 13.49 -16.06 15.62
N GLY A 373 13.46 -17.28 16.15
CA GLY A 373 14.07 -17.63 17.43
C GLY A 373 15.59 -17.49 17.38
N ALA A 374 16.22 -18.06 16.34
CA ALA A 374 17.67 -17.99 16.17
C ALA A 374 18.15 -16.55 15.93
N ARG A 375 17.47 -15.75 15.11
CA ARG A 375 17.74 -14.31 14.96
C ARG A 375 17.73 -13.55 16.29
N ARG A 376 16.72 -13.79 17.14
CA ARG A 376 16.64 -13.20 18.49
C ARG A 376 17.80 -13.68 19.38
N ALA A 377 18.11 -14.98 19.36
CA ALA A 377 19.21 -15.57 20.12
C ALA A 377 20.60 -15.06 19.67
N ALA A 378 20.82 -14.88 18.36
CA ALA A 378 22.05 -14.35 17.78
C ALA A 378 22.29 -12.90 18.21
N ARG A 379 21.27 -12.04 18.08
CA ARG A 379 21.36 -10.65 18.59
C ARG A 379 21.53 -10.58 20.10
N ALA A 380 20.95 -11.51 20.86
CA ALA A 380 21.19 -11.60 22.31
C ALA A 380 22.62 -12.07 22.65
N ALA A 381 23.16 -13.05 21.92
CA ALA A 381 24.54 -13.52 22.08
C ALA A 381 25.55 -12.41 21.73
N ALA A 382 25.37 -11.74 20.59
CA ALA A 382 26.20 -10.60 20.21
C ALA A 382 26.05 -9.40 21.16
N ARG A 383 24.88 -9.22 21.81
CA ARG A 383 24.70 -8.23 22.89
C ARG A 383 25.51 -8.56 24.14
N ARG A 384 25.68 -9.84 24.47
CA ARG A 384 26.52 -10.28 25.60
C ARG A 384 28.02 -10.17 25.28
N ALA A 385 28.43 -10.56 24.07
CA ALA A 385 29.84 -10.55 23.67
C ALA A 385 30.38 -9.16 23.29
N TYR A 386 29.59 -8.32 22.61
CA TYR A 386 30.04 -7.04 22.03
C TYR A 386 29.04 -5.88 22.27
N GLY A 387 28.20 -5.97 23.30
CA GLY A 387 27.30 -4.88 23.72
C GLY A 387 26.25 -4.45 22.67
N LYS A 388 25.78 -3.20 22.79
CA LYS A 388 24.73 -2.64 21.92
C LYS A 388 25.17 -2.58 20.44
N THR A 389 26.45 -2.30 20.18
CA THR A 389 27.07 -2.28 18.85
C THR A 389 27.09 -3.66 18.21
N GLY A 390 27.44 -4.71 18.95
CA GLY A 390 27.33 -6.10 18.49
C GLY A 390 25.93 -6.48 18.04
N ALA A 391 24.94 -6.23 18.90
CA ALA A 391 23.53 -6.51 18.60
C ALA A 391 23.04 -5.78 17.33
N ARG A 392 23.54 -4.56 17.10
CA ARG A 392 23.27 -3.78 15.89
C ARG A 392 23.95 -4.37 14.65
N ALA A 393 25.22 -4.75 14.72
CA ALA A 393 25.95 -5.35 13.62
C ALA A 393 25.28 -6.66 13.12
N VAL A 394 24.80 -7.49 14.04
CA VAL A 394 24.01 -8.70 13.69
C VAL A 394 22.65 -8.34 13.10
N GLY A 395 21.97 -7.29 13.59
CA GLY A 395 20.73 -6.79 12.99
C GLY A 395 20.90 -6.25 11.57
N GLU A 396 22.03 -5.58 11.30
CA GLU A 396 22.40 -5.14 9.95
C GLU A 396 22.73 -6.35 9.05
N TYR A 397 23.50 -7.34 9.52
CA TYR A 397 23.77 -8.59 8.77
C TYR A 397 22.48 -9.36 8.45
N GLU A 398 21.58 -9.51 9.42
CA GLU A 398 20.23 -10.06 9.23
C GLU A 398 19.45 -9.32 8.13
N SER A 399 19.60 -8.00 8.05
CA SER A 399 18.92 -7.15 7.06
C SER A 399 19.51 -7.36 5.67
N PHE A 400 20.83 -7.23 5.51
CA PHE A 400 21.51 -7.44 4.22
C PHE A 400 21.28 -8.85 3.67
N ALA A 401 21.36 -9.90 4.51
CA ALA A 401 21.08 -11.27 4.07
C ALA A 401 19.61 -11.48 3.66
N THR A 402 18.67 -10.81 4.34
CA THR A 402 17.25 -10.85 3.95
C THR A 402 17.03 -10.13 2.60
N THR A 403 17.68 -8.98 2.39
CA THR A 403 17.61 -8.24 1.12
C THR A 403 18.25 -9.03 -0.01
N LEU A 404 19.38 -9.69 0.22
CA LEU A 404 20.08 -10.55 -0.74
C LEU A 404 19.21 -11.75 -1.14
N ALA A 405 18.57 -12.43 -0.17
CA ALA A 405 17.62 -13.50 -0.45
C ALA A 405 16.45 -13.04 -1.34
N PHE A 406 15.85 -11.88 -1.07
CA PHE A 406 14.79 -11.31 -1.90
C PHE A 406 15.28 -10.80 -3.27
N LEU A 407 16.53 -10.34 -3.38
CA LEU A 407 17.14 -9.94 -4.65
C LEU A 407 17.29 -11.16 -5.56
N ARG A 408 17.89 -12.24 -5.05
CA ARG A 408 18.10 -13.51 -5.74
C ARG A 408 16.78 -14.17 -6.16
N GLU A 409 15.82 -14.23 -5.24
CA GLU A 409 14.49 -14.80 -5.50
C GLU A 409 13.70 -14.00 -6.56
N ARG A 410 13.87 -12.67 -6.61
CA ARG A 410 13.26 -11.84 -7.66
C ARG A 410 13.88 -12.13 -9.03
N ALA A 411 15.20 -12.29 -9.10
CA ALA A 411 15.90 -12.65 -10.34
C ALA A 411 15.49 -14.04 -10.85
N ARG A 412 15.48 -15.07 -9.99
CA ARG A 412 15.00 -16.43 -10.32
C ARG A 412 13.59 -16.44 -10.91
N ARG A 413 12.70 -15.54 -10.46
CA ARG A 413 11.30 -15.48 -10.91
C ARG A 413 11.09 -14.75 -12.23
N GLY A 414 12.06 -13.97 -12.71
CA GLY A 414 11.99 -13.24 -13.99
C GLY A 414 10.87 -12.17 -14.10
N THR A 415 10.10 -11.91 -13.05
CA THR A 415 8.85 -11.10 -13.14
C THR A 415 9.08 -9.61 -13.36
N VAL A 416 10.28 -9.11 -13.03
CA VAL A 416 10.71 -7.72 -13.28
C VAL A 416 12.21 -7.77 -13.58
N PRO A 417 12.70 -7.17 -14.69
CA PRO A 417 14.14 -6.99 -14.91
C PRO A 417 14.72 -6.18 -13.74
N VAL A 418 15.72 -6.73 -13.06
CA VAL A 418 16.42 -6.02 -11.97
C VAL A 418 17.59 -5.27 -12.58
N PRO A 419 17.55 -3.92 -12.68
CA PRO A 419 18.70 -3.16 -13.14
C PRO A 419 19.86 -3.39 -12.19
N ASP A 420 21.06 -3.49 -12.75
CA ASP A 420 22.32 -3.56 -12.01
C ASP A 420 22.36 -4.70 -10.96
N PHE A 421 21.66 -5.81 -11.24
CA PHE A 421 21.54 -6.97 -10.35
C PHE A 421 22.89 -7.40 -9.75
N ALA A 422 23.90 -7.56 -10.60
CA ALA A 422 25.24 -8.00 -10.19
C ALA A 422 25.93 -7.00 -9.27
N ALA A 423 25.87 -5.69 -9.57
CA ALA A 423 26.43 -4.64 -8.73
C ALA A 423 25.73 -4.59 -7.36
N ARG A 424 24.41 -4.79 -7.34
CA ARG A 424 23.62 -4.82 -6.10
C ARG A 424 23.78 -6.12 -5.29
N GLU A 425 24.02 -7.24 -5.96
CA GLU A 425 24.38 -8.50 -5.32
C GLU A 425 25.76 -8.36 -4.65
N GLN A 426 26.74 -7.76 -5.34
CA GLN A 426 28.07 -7.43 -4.80
C GLN A 426 28.03 -6.42 -3.63
N GLU A 427 27.23 -5.35 -3.72
CA GLU A 427 27.02 -4.36 -2.63
C GLU A 427 26.58 -5.06 -1.33
N LEU A 428 25.56 -5.92 -1.43
CA LEU A 428 25.01 -6.65 -0.30
C LEU A 428 26.00 -7.67 0.27
N LEU A 429 26.73 -8.39 -0.59
CA LEU A 429 27.77 -9.33 -0.18
C LEU A 429 28.95 -8.63 0.52
N HIS A 430 29.35 -7.45 0.06
CA HIS A 430 30.37 -6.63 0.71
C HIS A 430 29.92 -6.17 2.11
N HIS A 431 28.68 -5.68 2.25
CA HIS A 431 28.14 -5.28 3.55
C HIS A 431 27.93 -6.43 4.53
N LEU A 432 27.65 -7.65 4.04
CA LEU A 432 27.68 -8.87 4.84
C LEU A 432 29.11 -9.18 5.30
N TRP A 433 30.08 -9.21 4.38
CA TRP A 433 31.48 -9.50 4.70
C TRP A 433 32.05 -8.60 5.80
N GLN A 434 31.81 -7.28 5.71
CA GLN A 434 32.16 -6.28 6.74
C GLN A 434 31.68 -6.65 8.16
N ARG A 435 30.55 -7.35 8.28
CA ARG A 435 29.87 -7.66 9.56
C ARG A 435 30.01 -9.13 9.98
N ARG A 436 30.51 -9.99 9.08
CA ARG A 436 30.70 -11.44 9.26
C ARG A 436 31.48 -11.80 10.54
N PRO A 437 32.55 -11.10 10.97
CA PRO A 437 33.28 -11.45 12.19
C PRO A 437 32.43 -11.39 13.48
N VAL A 438 31.44 -10.50 13.52
CA VAL A 438 30.52 -10.34 14.68
C VAL A 438 29.27 -11.20 14.51
N ALA A 439 28.75 -11.29 13.27
CA ALA A 439 27.49 -11.96 12.98
C ALA A 439 27.60 -13.48 12.84
N SER A 440 28.65 -14.00 12.19
CA SER A 440 28.80 -15.43 11.93
C SER A 440 28.87 -16.26 13.22
N PRO A 441 29.72 -15.94 14.23
CA PRO A 441 29.77 -16.73 15.47
C PRO A 441 28.45 -16.69 16.26
N ALA A 442 27.75 -15.54 16.24
CA ALA A 442 26.49 -15.35 16.92
C ALA A 442 25.33 -16.12 16.25
N LEU A 443 25.32 -16.18 14.91
CA LEU A 443 24.35 -16.95 14.13
C LEU A 443 24.61 -18.46 14.24
N SER A 444 25.87 -18.90 14.16
CA SER A 444 26.29 -20.29 14.41
C SER A 444 25.91 -20.77 15.82
N TYR A 445 26.20 -19.98 16.85
CA TYR A 445 25.76 -20.26 18.22
C TYR A 445 24.23 -20.40 18.28
N ALA A 446 23.48 -19.47 17.67
CA ALA A 446 22.02 -19.48 17.70
C ALA A 446 21.39 -20.61 16.87
N ALA A 447 22.05 -21.08 15.81
CA ALA A 447 21.61 -22.24 15.04
C ALA A 447 21.63 -23.50 15.91
N ARG A 448 22.76 -23.73 16.62
CA ARG A 448 22.90 -24.82 17.58
C ARG A 448 21.96 -24.66 18.78
N SER A 449 21.93 -23.48 19.43
CA SER A 449 21.13 -23.22 20.63
C SER A 449 19.61 -23.16 20.41
N THR A 450 19.13 -23.29 19.16
CA THR A 450 17.70 -23.37 18.84
C THR A 450 17.33 -24.63 18.06
N GLY A 451 18.20 -25.65 18.09
CA GLY A 451 17.95 -26.97 17.47
C GLY A 451 17.84 -26.91 15.93
N ARG A 452 18.41 -25.87 15.30
CA ARG A 452 18.41 -25.70 13.84
C ARG A 452 19.57 -26.40 13.16
N VAL A 453 20.65 -26.63 13.90
CA VAL A 453 21.73 -27.55 13.56
C VAL A 453 21.68 -28.68 14.60
N TRP A 454 21.66 -29.92 14.15
CA TRP A 454 21.83 -31.05 15.05
C TRP A 454 23.28 -31.06 15.53
N VAL A 455 23.46 -31.03 16.85
CA VAL A 455 24.74 -31.24 17.51
C VAL A 455 24.61 -32.56 18.26
N PRO A 456 25.60 -33.49 18.17
CA PRO A 456 25.63 -34.63 19.06
C PRO A 456 25.52 -34.15 20.52
N PRO A 457 24.81 -34.84 21.41
CA PRO A 457 24.93 -34.56 22.84
C PRO A 457 26.40 -34.64 23.22
N GLN A 458 26.91 -33.66 23.97
CA GLN A 458 28.26 -33.75 24.52
C GLN A 458 28.32 -35.01 25.37
N TYR A 459 29.20 -35.94 25.00
CA TYR A 459 29.45 -37.14 25.76
C TYR A 459 30.09 -36.70 27.08
N LEU A 460 29.27 -36.57 28.12
CA LEU A 460 29.75 -36.44 29.49
C LEU A 460 30.40 -37.78 29.83
N ASP A 461 31.72 -37.80 29.72
CA ASP A 461 32.51 -38.99 29.98
C ASP A 461 32.48 -39.30 31.48
N TYR A 462 31.57 -40.18 31.88
CA TYR A 462 31.47 -40.71 33.25
C TYR A 462 32.60 -41.73 33.55
N ALA A 463 33.82 -41.48 33.06
CA ALA A 463 35.06 -42.24 33.30
C ALA A 463 35.54 -42.14 34.76
N GLY A 464 34.67 -42.55 35.68
CA GLY A 464 34.89 -42.51 37.13
C GLY A 464 33.70 -43.01 37.95
N TYR A 465 32.46 -42.98 37.41
CA TYR A 465 31.27 -43.41 38.16
C TYR A 465 30.67 -44.70 37.61
N ASN A 466 31.20 -45.84 38.07
CA ASN A 466 30.56 -47.14 37.93
C ASN A 466 29.83 -47.48 39.25
N PRO A 467 28.48 -47.44 39.31
CA PRO A 467 27.71 -47.75 40.53
C PRO A 467 27.75 -49.23 40.94
N TYR A 468 28.47 -50.08 40.20
CA TYR A 468 28.72 -51.49 40.51
C TYR A 468 30.18 -51.78 40.89
N LYS A 469 30.93 -50.76 41.37
CA LYS A 469 32.20 -50.93 42.10
C LYS A 469 32.06 -50.38 43.53
N GLY A 470 31.64 -51.25 44.43
CA GLY A 470 31.36 -50.99 45.85
C GLY A 470 30.61 -52.17 46.44
#